data_AF-A0A7S4EG09-F1
#
_entry.id   AF-A0A7S4EG09-F1
#
_cell.length_a   1.000
_cell.length_b   1.000
_cell.length_c   1.000
_cell.angle_alpha   90.00
_cell.angle_beta   90.00
_cell.angle_gamma   90.00
#
_symmetry.space_group_name_H-M   'P 1'
#
loop_
_entity.id
_entity.type
_entity.pdbx_description
1 polymer ?
#
loop_
_entity_poly.entity_id
_entity_poly.type
_entity_poly.pdbx_seq_one_letter_code
_entity_poly.pdbx_strand_id
1 'polypeptide(L)'
;MSRPAKILEAGAFRDDADTKAPPPFAASAAAPSVSPVMVRVVAPSNLRGGYTFNAVYNGQVFTVTVPPGGVNAGQALAAPFVPTASDAFASETTPMLPPPVAPPASSTGAGTAPNPNGHCNTNCNPTRSNEDNHNRPSSAPLGSWSTDVCDCCSEGCCHPSCCNATFCPQILMGQVLTRMKLDWSGSVGSSGDYKRTTCVWIILTIVYFVARSSLSGCATDATTTSVWGGVLKDLWDDDDDDDDDDDDYVFGHVGTAIHSAAQTMGDELGCTPVTRDLLWAVSRIWFVLTIVVLARLRRAVRRTYRISESCCCCEDLICSAFCGCCTVSQLARQTADYQQERAYCFTDTGLAAGAMDRRSGGGSHVV
;
A
#
# COMPACT_ATOMS: atom_id res chain seq x y z
N MET A 1 13.00 -45.65 36.74
CA MET A 1 14.09 -45.82 35.75
C MET A 1 14.61 -44.44 35.37
N SER A 2 15.68 -44.04 36.04
CA SER A 2 16.24 -42.68 36.01
C SER A 2 17.27 -42.56 34.89
N ARG A 3 17.14 -41.56 34.01
CA ARG A 3 18.16 -41.23 33.00
C ARG A 3 19.11 -40.18 33.56
N PRO A 4 20.45 -40.34 33.46
CA PRO A 4 21.39 -39.34 33.94
C PRO A 4 21.59 -38.23 32.90
N ALA A 5 21.77 -37.00 33.40
CA ALA A 5 22.11 -35.82 32.64
C ALA A 5 23.57 -35.90 32.13
N LYS A 6 23.77 -35.61 30.85
CA LYS A 6 25.10 -35.44 30.25
C LYS A 6 25.55 -33.99 30.44
N ILE A 7 26.64 -33.84 31.18
CA ILE A 7 27.46 -32.63 31.27
C ILE A 7 28.27 -32.53 29.97
N LEU A 8 28.14 -31.41 29.25
CA LEU A 8 28.93 -31.08 28.07
C LEU A 8 30.13 -30.23 28.53
N GLU A 9 31.33 -30.73 28.22
CA GLU A 9 32.61 -30.11 28.51
C GLU A 9 32.84 -28.83 27.69
N ALA A 10 33.47 -27.84 28.33
CA ALA A 10 33.93 -26.61 27.72
C ALA A 10 35.16 -26.88 26.83
N GLY A 11 34.98 -26.75 25.52
CA GLY A 11 36.06 -26.78 24.54
C GLY A 11 36.87 -25.48 24.57
N ALA A 12 38.18 -25.61 24.76
CA ALA A 12 39.16 -24.54 24.74
C ALA A 12 39.17 -23.79 23.39
N PHE A 13 38.99 -22.48 23.47
CA PHE A 13 39.17 -21.53 22.36
C PHE A 13 40.68 -21.33 22.14
N ARG A 14 41.18 -21.70 20.95
CA ARG A 14 42.56 -21.45 20.54
C ARG A 14 42.63 -20.07 19.88
N ASP A 15 43.42 -19.18 20.49
CA ASP A 15 43.82 -17.90 19.92
C ASP A 15 44.88 -18.12 18.83
N ASP A 16 44.46 -18.25 17.57
CA ASP A 16 45.37 -18.13 16.43
C ASP A 16 45.41 -16.66 15.97
N ALA A 17 46.30 -15.89 16.60
CA ALA A 17 46.63 -14.52 16.22
C ALA A 17 47.52 -14.49 14.98
N ASP A 18 46.92 -14.62 13.79
CA ASP A 18 47.62 -14.38 12.53
C ASP A 18 47.46 -12.90 12.13
N THR A 19 48.40 -12.08 12.61
CA THR A 19 48.47 -10.63 12.36
C THR A 19 48.99 -10.37 10.95
N LYS A 20 48.10 -10.47 9.94
CA LYS A 20 48.41 -10.03 8.58
C LYS A 20 48.25 -8.51 8.48
N ALA A 21 49.37 -7.80 8.31
CA ALA A 21 49.41 -6.34 8.18
C ALA A 21 48.48 -5.84 7.06
N PRO A 22 47.67 -4.78 7.30
CA PRO A 22 46.82 -4.19 6.29
C PRO A 22 47.68 -3.56 5.17
N PRO A 23 47.24 -3.65 3.90
CA PRO A 23 47.92 -2.99 2.79
C PRO A 23 47.93 -1.47 2.99
N PRO A 24 48.98 -0.78 2.49
CA PRO A 24 49.08 0.67 2.60
C PRO A 24 47.88 1.33 1.91
N PHE A 25 47.13 2.14 2.69
CA PHE A 25 46.03 2.96 2.19
C PHE A 25 46.54 3.82 1.03
N ALA A 26 46.05 3.54 -0.17
CA ALA A 26 46.21 4.43 -1.31
C ALA A 26 45.60 5.78 -0.94
N ALA A 27 46.40 6.85 -1.05
CA ALA A 27 45.98 8.21 -0.75
C ALA A 27 44.70 8.53 -1.54
N SER A 28 43.59 8.68 -0.81
CA SER A 28 42.29 9.09 -1.36
C SER A 28 42.48 10.47 -1.99
N ALA A 29 42.46 10.52 -3.32
CA ALA A 29 42.50 11.76 -4.07
C ALA A 29 41.40 12.70 -3.52
N ALA A 30 41.81 13.90 -3.09
CA ALA A 30 40.90 14.89 -2.54
C ALA A 30 39.79 15.18 -3.56
N ALA A 31 38.55 14.87 -3.21
CA ALA A 31 37.41 15.16 -4.05
C ALA A 31 37.33 16.68 -4.31
N PRO A 32 36.97 17.12 -5.53
CA PRO A 32 36.85 18.54 -5.84
C PRO A 32 35.83 19.19 -4.89
N SER A 33 36.25 20.25 -4.19
CA SER A 33 35.39 21.00 -3.27
C SER A 33 34.39 21.84 -4.07
N VAL A 34 33.14 21.38 -4.15
CA VAL A 34 32.05 22.16 -4.74
C VAL A 34 31.50 23.13 -3.69
N SER A 35 31.51 24.43 -4.01
CA SER A 35 30.94 25.46 -3.12
C SER A 35 29.42 25.29 -3.02
N PRO A 36 28.82 25.38 -1.81
CA PRO A 36 27.37 25.28 -1.63
C PRO A 36 26.64 26.44 -2.30
N VAL A 37 25.50 26.15 -2.93
CA VAL A 37 24.56 27.13 -3.50
C VAL A 37 23.47 27.40 -2.48
N MET A 38 23.08 28.66 -2.26
CA MET A 38 22.01 29.00 -1.31
C MET A 38 20.65 28.91 -2.00
N VAL A 39 19.76 28.05 -1.48
CA VAL A 39 18.39 27.84 -1.98
C VAL A 39 17.39 28.46 -1.02
N ARG A 40 16.36 29.13 -1.55
CA ARG A 40 15.27 29.72 -0.77
C ARG A 40 14.18 28.67 -0.53
N VAL A 41 13.91 28.33 0.72
CA VAL A 41 12.94 27.32 1.14
C VAL A 41 11.86 27.98 2.00
N VAL A 42 10.60 27.71 1.72
CA VAL A 42 9.46 28.24 2.49
C VAL A 42 9.11 27.28 3.62
N ALA A 43 9.02 27.79 4.86
CA ALA A 43 8.70 26.97 6.01
C ALA A 43 7.23 26.48 5.96
N PRO A 44 6.96 25.17 6.14
CA PRO A 44 5.60 24.63 6.06
C PRO A 44 4.74 24.96 7.29
N SER A 45 5.37 25.29 8.42
CA SER A 45 4.71 25.59 9.69
C SER A 45 5.58 26.50 10.54
N ASN A 46 5.09 26.88 11.72
CA ASN A 46 5.90 27.60 12.71
C ASN A 46 6.91 26.63 13.33
N LEU A 47 8.20 26.81 13.03
CA LEU A 47 9.27 25.91 13.46
C LEU A 47 10.21 26.62 14.44
N ARG A 48 10.62 25.92 15.50
CA ARG A 48 11.58 26.43 16.49
C ARG A 48 12.99 26.39 15.91
N GLY A 49 13.86 27.30 16.37
CA GLY A 49 15.27 27.31 15.96
C GLY A 49 15.98 26.01 16.27
N GLY A 50 16.84 25.55 15.36
CA GLY A 50 17.54 24.27 15.44
C GLY A 50 16.77 23.06 14.91
N TYR A 51 15.48 23.20 14.58
CA TYR A 51 14.72 22.13 13.95
C TYR A 51 15.24 21.85 12.53
N THR A 52 15.22 20.58 12.09
CA THR A 52 15.62 20.19 10.74
C THR A 52 14.47 19.56 9.97
N PHE A 53 14.32 19.91 8.69
CA PHE A 53 13.33 19.29 7.81
C PHE A 53 13.89 19.05 6.41
N ASN A 54 13.27 18.17 5.64
CA ASN A 54 13.69 17.86 4.28
C ASN A 54 12.99 18.78 3.28
N ALA A 55 13.77 19.37 2.37
CA ALA A 55 13.29 20.16 1.24
C ALA A 55 13.72 19.50 -0.08
N VAL A 56 12.98 19.78 -1.16
CA VAL A 56 13.28 19.26 -2.50
C VAL A 56 13.68 20.42 -3.40
N TYR A 57 14.82 20.31 -4.06
CA TYR A 57 15.29 21.27 -5.06
C TYR A 57 15.87 20.50 -6.26
N ASN A 58 15.40 20.81 -7.47
CA ASN A 58 15.75 20.08 -8.70
C ASN A 58 15.58 18.55 -8.58
N GLY A 59 14.55 18.08 -7.89
CA GLY A 59 14.30 16.65 -7.67
C GLY A 59 15.17 15.98 -6.61
N GLN A 60 16.15 16.70 -6.05
CA GLN A 60 17.00 16.20 -4.98
C GLN A 60 16.49 16.62 -3.60
N VAL A 61 16.45 15.68 -2.67
CA VAL A 61 16.09 15.93 -1.26
C VAL A 61 17.33 16.39 -0.49
N PHE A 62 17.24 17.50 0.25
CA PHE A 62 18.31 17.98 1.13
C PHE A 62 17.74 18.44 2.49
N THR A 63 18.57 18.39 3.53
CA THR A 63 18.16 18.74 4.89
C THR A 63 18.41 20.21 5.19
N VAL A 64 17.39 20.91 5.65
CA VAL A 64 17.38 22.32 6.00
C VAL A 64 17.32 22.48 7.51
N THR A 65 18.22 23.27 8.09
CA THR A 65 18.21 23.59 9.53
C THR A 65 17.63 24.98 9.75
N VAL A 66 16.66 25.08 10.66
CA VAL A 66 15.98 26.33 11.01
C VAL A 66 16.93 27.21 11.84
N PRO A 67 17.12 28.50 11.49
CA PRO A 67 18.02 29.39 12.20
C PRO A 67 17.60 29.64 13.66
N PRO A 68 18.53 30.07 14.54
CA PRO A 68 18.19 30.53 15.88
C PRO A 68 17.08 31.60 15.83
N GLY A 69 16.08 31.47 16.70
CA GLY A 69 14.88 32.33 16.69
C GLY A 69 13.66 31.72 16.00
N GLY A 70 13.84 30.63 15.24
CA GLY A 70 12.73 29.95 14.55
C GLY A 70 12.28 30.66 13.28
N VAL A 71 11.26 30.10 12.63
CA VAL A 71 10.62 30.65 11.44
C VAL A 71 9.11 30.45 11.51
N ASN A 72 8.35 31.40 10.99
CA ASN A 72 6.90 31.29 10.90
C ASN A 72 6.49 30.50 9.64
N ALA A 73 5.29 29.90 9.66
CA ALA A 73 4.69 29.26 8.50
C ALA A 73 4.64 30.25 7.31
N GLY A 74 5.08 29.80 6.14
CA GLY A 74 5.16 30.64 4.93
C GLY A 74 6.39 31.56 4.88
N GLN A 75 7.21 31.65 5.94
CA GLN A 75 8.43 32.44 5.91
C GLN A 75 9.50 31.72 5.09
N ALA A 76 10.10 32.45 4.15
CA ALA A 76 11.21 31.93 3.38
C ALA A 76 12.54 32.07 4.13
N LEU A 77 13.35 31.01 4.12
CA LEU A 77 14.70 30.97 4.67
C LEU A 77 15.70 30.45 3.64
N ALA A 78 16.95 30.90 3.73
CA ALA A 78 18.02 30.47 2.82
C ALA A 78 18.77 29.28 3.43
N ALA A 79 18.93 28.21 2.67
CA ALA A 79 19.59 26.98 3.10
C ALA A 79 20.69 26.58 2.10
N PRO A 80 21.88 26.15 2.57
CA PRO A 80 22.94 25.68 1.68
C PRO A 80 22.57 24.33 1.06
N PHE A 81 22.67 24.25 -0.27
CA PHE A 81 22.48 23.07 -1.09
C PHE A 81 23.80 22.73 -1.79
N VAL A 82 24.26 21.49 -1.65
CA VAL A 82 25.43 20.98 -2.37
C VAL A 82 24.90 20.02 -3.44
N PRO A 83 24.91 20.40 -4.73
CA PRO A 83 24.48 19.51 -5.79
C PRO A 83 25.31 18.23 -5.75
N THR A 84 24.66 17.07 -5.79
CA THR A 84 25.40 15.83 -5.99
C THR A 84 25.83 15.77 -7.45
N ALA A 85 27.12 15.53 -7.69
CA ALA A 85 27.76 15.67 -9.00
C ALA A 85 27.14 14.82 -10.13
N SER A 86 26.21 13.91 -9.82
CA SER A 86 25.45 13.14 -10.80
C SER A 86 24.53 13.99 -11.69
N ASP A 87 24.09 15.18 -11.22
CA ASP A 87 23.05 15.95 -11.91
C ASP A 87 23.59 17.20 -12.66
N ALA A 88 24.90 17.48 -12.57
CA ALA A 88 25.51 18.65 -13.20
C ALA A 88 25.64 18.56 -14.73
N PHE A 89 25.20 17.46 -15.36
CA PHE A 89 25.35 17.22 -16.81
C PHE A 89 24.04 17.29 -17.61
N ALA A 90 22.91 17.64 -17.00
CA ALA A 90 21.61 17.61 -17.69
C ALA A 90 20.91 18.97 -17.74
N SER A 91 21.57 20.04 -18.22
CA SER A 91 20.83 21.23 -18.68
C SER A 91 21.64 22.17 -19.57
N GLU A 92 22.13 21.68 -20.71
CA GLU A 92 22.33 22.55 -21.88
C GLU A 92 22.29 21.70 -23.17
N THR A 93 21.11 21.60 -23.80
CA THR A 93 21.01 21.13 -25.19
C THR A 93 19.94 21.93 -25.94
N THR A 94 20.44 22.81 -26.79
CA THR A 94 19.83 23.39 -27.99
C THR A 94 19.04 22.33 -28.79
N PRO A 95 17.88 22.65 -29.38
CA PRO A 95 17.12 21.67 -30.16
C PRO A 95 17.75 21.51 -31.55
N MET A 96 18.33 20.34 -31.84
CA MET A 96 18.56 19.87 -33.20
C MET A 96 17.67 18.65 -33.50
N LEU A 97 17.03 18.71 -34.67
CA LEU A 97 16.21 17.66 -35.28
C LEU A 97 16.93 16.31 -35.37
N PRO A 98 16.21 15.17 -35.20
CA PRO A 98 16.79 13.85 -35.40
C PRO A 98 16.71 13.39 -36.87
N PRO A 99 17.79 12.79 -37.44
CA PRO A 99 17.72 11.92 -38.61
C PRO A 99 17.50 10.44 -38.21
N PRO A 100 17.19 9.54 -39.18
CA PRO A 100 16.38 8.35 -38.93
C PRO A 100 17.15 7.12 -38.44
N VAL A 101 16.35 6.23 -37.85
CA VAL A 101 16.57 4.94 -37.20
C VAL A 101 17.47 3.96 -37.98
N ALA A 102 18.36 3.27 -37.25
CA ALA A 102 18.88 1.94 -37.58
C ALA A 102 18.84 1.03 -36.33
N PRO A 103 18.63 -0.30 -36.47
CA PRO A 103 18.33 -1.20 -35.36
C PRO A 103 19.61 -1.68 -34.64
N PRO A 104 19.56 -1.99 -33.32
CA PRO A 104 20.72 -2.52 -32.62
C PRO A 104 20.85 -4.03 -32.78
N ALA A 105 22.08 -4.42 -33.13
CA ALA A 105 22.59 -5.77 -33.05
C ALA A 105 22.68 -6.28 -31.60
N SER A 106 22.44 -7.58 -31.47
CA SER A 106 22.69 -8.40 -30.29
C SER A 106 24.14 -8.34 -29.84
N SER A 107 24.37 -8.07 -28.55
CA SER A 107 25.65 -8.36 -27.90
C SER A 107 25.43 -9.15 -26.61
N THR A 108 26.08 -10.30 -26.59
CA THR A 108 26.17 -11.27 -25.52
C THR A 108 27.21 -10.77 -24.51
N GLY A 109 26.80 -10.48 -23.28
CA GLY A 109 27.69 -10.08 -22.19
C GLY A 109 27.57 -11.02 -21.00
N ALA A 110 28.58 -11.87 -20.82
CA ALA A 110 28.78 -12.70 -19.64
C ALA A 110 29.18 -11.85 -18.43
N GLY A 111 28.67 -12.18 -17.23
CA GLY A 111 29.13 -11.56 -16.00
C GLY A 111 28.42 -12.01 -14.71
N THR A 112 29.09 -12.91 -13.99
CA THR A 112 29.09 -13.09 -12.52
C THR A 112 27.91 -13.82 -11.87
N ALA A 113 28.21 -15.05 -11.42
CA ALA A 113 27.32 -15.91 -10.63
C ALA A 113 27.15 -15.40 -9.18
N PRO A 114 25.94 -15.47 -8.59
CA PRO A 114 25.73 -15.18 -7.17
C PRO A 114 26.10 -16.38 -6.28
N ASN A 115 26.72 -16.07 -5.15
CA ASN A 115 27.13 -16.98 -4.08
C ASN A 115 25.91 -17.72 -3.46
N PRO A 116 25.87 -19.07 -3.45
CA PRO A 116 24.68 -19.85 -3.07
C PRO A 116 24.46 -20.02 -1.55
N ASN A 117 25.27 -19.45 -0.66
CA ASN A 117 25.23 -19.77 0.78
C ASN A 117 24.86 -18.61 1.72
N GLY A 118 23.99 -17.70 1.28
CA GLY A 118 23.41 -16.67 2.16
C GLY A 118 22.27 -17.21 3.02
N HIS A 119 22.60 -17.87 4.14
CA HIS A 119 21.60 -18.15 5.18
C HIS A 119 21.12 -16.82 5.79
N CYS A 120 19.84 -16.47 5.56
CA CYS A 120 19.18 -15.35 6.23
C CYS A 120 18.94 -15.72 7.69
N ASN A 121 19.97 -15.53 8.53
CA ASN A 121 19.87 -15.74 9.97
C ASN A 121 19.28 -14.48 10.62
N THR A 122 18.00 -14.22 10.34
CA THR A 122 17.28 -13.07 10.92
C THR A 122 16.62 -13.53 12.21
N ASN A 123 17.26 -13.22 13.33
CA ASN A 123 16.66 -13.35 14.65
C ASN A 123 15.64 -12.20 14.81
N CYS A 124 14.44 -12.39 14.27
CA CYS A 124 13.32 -11.45 14.38
C CYS A 124 12.71 -11.54 15.78
N ASN A 125 13.38 -10.99 16.80
CA ASN A 125 12.79 -10.85 18.12
C ASN A 125 12.40 -9.38 18.32
N PRO A 126 11.11 -9.01 18.21
CA PRO A 126 10.69 -7.63 18.43
C PRO A 126 10.65 -7.41 19.95
N THR A 127 11.73 -6.90 20.52
CA THR A 127 11.68 -6.29 21.85
C THR A 127 10.88 -5.00 21.76
N ARG A 128 9.58 -5.12 22.01
CA ARG A 128 8.60 -4.04 22.11
C ARG A 128 8.90 -3.25 23.40
N SER A 129 9.61 -2.12 23.28
CA SER A 129 9.73 -1.16 24.37
C SER A 129 8.38 -0.46 24.54
N ASN A 130 7.76 -0.69 25.70
CA ASN A 130 6.43 -0.25 26.06
C ASN A 130 6.47 1.20 26.58
N GLU A 131 6.98 2.14 25.78
CA GLU A 131 7.06 3.56 26.14
C GLU A 131 5.91 4.38 25.51
N ASP A 132 5.30 5.20 26.37
CA ASP A 132 4.07 6.00 26.20
C ASP A 132 3.93 6.71 24.85
N ASN A 133 2.98 6.25 24.04
CA ASN A 133 2.80 6.60 22.62
C ASN A 133 1.71 7.67 22.36
N HIS A 134 1.52 8.64 23.27
CA HIS A 134 0.51 9.72 23.10
C HIS A 134 1.00 10.95 22.34
N ASN A 135 2.24 10.95 21.85
CA ASN A 135 2.82 12.08 21.12
C ASN A 135 3.36 11.67 19.74
N ARG A 136 2.70 10.72 19.06
CA ARG A 136 3.10 10.29 17.72
C ARG A 136 2.76 11.40 16.71
N PRO A 137 3.74 11.93 15.94
CA PRO A 137 3.46 12.88 14.88
C PRO A 137 2.49 12.26 13.87
N SER A 138 1.59 13.08 13.35
CA SER A 138 0.42 12.72 12.52
C SER A 138 0.71 12.19 11.12
N SER A 139 1.95 11.80 10.85
CA SER A 139 2.36 11.18 9.60
C SER A 139 2.66 9.71 9.84
N ALA A 140 2.13 8.85 8.97
CA ALA A 140 2.44 7.43 9.01
C ALA A 140 3.97 7.23 8.98
N PRO A 141 4.53 6.38 9.85
CA PRO A 141 5.97 6.22 9.96
C PRO A 141 6.55 5.74 8.63
N LEU A 142 7.65 6.38 8.20
CA LEU A 142 8.46 5.93 7.07
C LEU A 142 9.41 4.84 7.55
N GLY A 143 9.62 3.80 6.74
CA GLY A 143 10.56 2.73 7.03
C GLY A 143 10.00 1.56 7.84
N SER A 144 8.83 1.71 8.48
CA SER A 144 8.20 0.65 9.28
C SER A 144 6.67 0.66 9.16
N TRP A 145 6.04 -0.48 9.42
CA TRP A 145 4.58 -0.54 9.57
C TRP A 145 4.12 0.28 10.79
N SER A 146 2.96 0.94 10.68
CA SER A 146 2.36 1.70 11.78
C SER A 146 1.89 0.81 12.93
N THR A 147 1.48 -0.41 12.60
CA THR A 147 0.94 -1.47 13.47
C THR A 147 1.40 -2.83 12.97
N ASP A 148 1.38 -3.85 13.83
CA ASP A 148 1.67 -5.24 13.42
C ASP A 148 0.48 -5.88 12.70
N VAL A 149 0.73 -6.93 11.90
CA VAL A 149 -0.32 -7.61 11.09
C VAL A 149 -1.43 -8.16 11.98
N CYS A 150 -1.10 -8.73 13.14
CA CYS A 150 -2.06 -9.33 14.06
C CYS A 150 -2.69 -8.32 15.06
N ASP A 151 -2.40 -7.03 14.91
CA ASP A 151 -2.87 -5.98 15.82
C ASP A 151 -4.16 -5.32 15.30
N CYS A 152 -4.99 -6.03 14.53
CA CYS A 152 -6.18 -5.48 13.85
C CYS A 152 -7.23 -4.92 14.83
N CYS A 153 -7.23 -5.39 16.07
CA CYS A 153 -8.15 -4.95 17.13
C CYS A 153 -7.55 -3.90 18.08
N SER A 154 -6.39 -3.30 17.78
CA SER A 154 -5.74 -2.32 18.68
C SER A 154 -6.62 -1.11 19.01
N GLU A 155 -7.46 -0.69 18.05
CA GLU A 155 -8.44 0.41 18.19
C GLU A 155 -9.81 -0.09 18.70
N GLY A 156 -9.91 -1.37 19.06
CA GLY A 156 -11.14 -2.06 19.48
C GLY A 156 -11.85 -2.82 18.35
N CYS A 157 -12.50 -3.94 18.70
CA CYS A 157 -13.20 -4.80 17.73
C CYS A 157 -14.37 -4.11 17.01
N CYS A 158 -14.96 -3.08 17.63
CA CYS A 158 -16.08 -2.31 17.08
C CYS A 158 -15.64 -1.10 16.24
N HIS A 159 -14.33 -0.88 16.05
CA HIS A 159 -13.85 0.21 15.21
C HIS A 159 -14.27 -0.03 13.75
N PRO A 160 -14.77 0.97 12.99
CA PRO A 160 -15.28 0.76 11.63
C PRO A 160 -14.26 0.10 10.68
N SER A 161 -12.97 0.40 10.85
CA SER A 161 -11.90 -0.27 10.09
C SER A 161 -11.77 -1.77 10.42
N CYS A 162 -11.93 -2.16 11.69
CA CYS A 162 -11.91 -3.57 12.11
C CYS A 162 -13.18 -4.30 11.65
N CYS A 163 -14.34 -3.67 11.78
CA CYS A 163 -15.60 -4.20 11.26
C CYS A 163 -15.54 -4.39 9.73
N ASN A 164 -15.11 -3.37 8.97
CA ASN A 164 -14.98 -3.48 7.53
C ASN A 164 -13.95 -4.53 7.12
N ALA A 165 -12.81 -4.63 7.83
CA ALA A 165 -11.83 -5.67 7.56
C ALA A 165 -12.38 -7.10 7.79
N THR A 166 -13.27 -7.27 8.77
CA THR A 166 -13.80 -8.58 9.15
C THR A 166 -14.99 -8.98 8.28
N PHE A 167 -15.93 -8.06 8.05
CA PHE A 167 -17.19 -8.35 7.35
C PHE A 167 -17.12 -8.02 5.86
N CYS A 168 -16.38 -6.97 5.47
CA CYS A 168 -16.34 -6.44 4.10
C CYS A 168 -14.89 -6.17 3.62
N PRO A 169 -13.93 -7.12 3.73
CA PRO A 169 -12.52 -6.86 3.45
C PRO A 169 -12.26 -6.36 2.02
N GLN A 170 -13.10 -6.77 1.07
CA GLN A 170 -12.98 -6.37 -0.34
C GLN A 170 -13.30 -4.88 -0.54
N ILE A 171 -14.31 -4.36 0.17
CA ILE A 171 -14.68 -2.94 0.11
C ILE A 171 -13.57 -2.10 0.73
N LEU A 172 -13.06 -2.51 1.89
CA LEU A 172 -11.94 -1.81 2.53
C LEU A 172 -10.66 -1.87 1.66
N MET A 173 -10.41 -2.97 0.97
CA MET A 173 -9.30 -3.07 0.01
C MET A 173 -9.47 -2.07 -1.15
N GLY A 174 -10.68 -1.96 -1.72
CA GLY A 174 -11.03 -0.92 -2.70
C GLY A 174 -10.71 0.49 -2.20
N GLN A 175 -11.15 0.81 -0.98
CA GLN A 175 -10.89 2.11 -0.35
C GLN A 175 -9.40 2.41 -0.18
N VAL A 176 -8.59 1.41 0.17
CA VAL A 176 -7.12 1.56 0.27
C VAL A 176 -6.50 1.75 -1.12
N LEU A 177 -6.95 1.01 -2.14
CA LEU A 177 -6.48 1.17 -3.53
C LEU A 177 -6.74 2.59 -4.02
N THR A 178 -7.94 3.14 -3.82
CA THR A 178 -8.28 4.51 -4.19
C THR A 178 -7.43 5.54 -3.45
N ARG A 179 -7.18 5.36 -2.13
CA ARG A 179 -6.26 6.23 -1.37
C ARG A 179 -4.82 6.20 -1.91
N MET A 180 -4.37 5.04 -2.37
CA MET A 180 -3.05 4.83 -2.95
C MET A 180 -2.97 5.25 -4.43
N LYS A 181 -4.05 5.76 -5.01
CA LYS A 181 -4.16 6.10 -6.45
C LYS A 181 -3.82 4.92 -7.37
N LEU A 182 -4.21 3.72 -6.94
CA LEU A 182 -4.07 2.49 -7.70
C LEU A 182 -5.38 2.16 -8.42
N ASP A 183 -5.29 1.50 -9.57
CA ASP A 183 -6.45 0.92 -10.24
C ASP A 183 -6.98 -0.32 -9.50
N TRP A 184 -8.09 -0.87 -9.97
CA TRP A 184 -8.72 -2.05 -9.36
C TRP A 184 -7.83 -3.31 -9.35
N SER A 185 -6.78 -3.35 -10.17
CA SER A 185 -5.83 -4.46 -10.27
C SER A 185 -4.60 -4.30 -9.37
N GLY A 186 -4.47 -3.15 -8.68
CA GLY A 186 -3.33 -2.77 -7.87
C GLY A 186 -2.16 -2.18 -8.64
N SER A 187 -2.37 -1.74 -9.89
CA SER A 187 -1.37 -1.03 -10.71
C SER A 187 -1.54 0.48 -10.55
N VAL A 188 -0.53 1.27 -10.92
CA VAL A 188 -0.63 2.73 -10.87
C VAL A 188 -1.67 3.19 -11.90
N GLY A 189 -2.76 3.80 -11.45
CA GLY A 189 -3.84 4.25 -12.32
C GLY A 189 -3.43 5.46 -13.16
N SER A 190 -4.01 5.59 -14.36
CA SER A 190 -3.91 6.83 -15.11
C SER A 190 -4.73 7.93 -14.40
N SER A 191 -4.52 9.21 -14.77
CA SER A 191 -5.16 10.36 -14.11
C SER A 191 -6.70 10.25 -14.09
N GLY A 192 -7.25 9.75 -12.97
CA GLY A 192 -8.68 9.65 -12.70
C GLY A 192 -9.23 8.24 -12.50
N ASP A 193 -8.59 7.21 -13.06
CA ASP A 193 -9.12 5.82 -13.05
C ASP A 193 -9.27 5.25 -11.62
N TYR A 194 -8.37 5.63 -10.72
CA TYR A 194 -8.38 5.18 -9.34
C TYR A 194 -9.63 5.62 -8.56
N LYS A 195 -10.33 6.68 -8.99
CA LYS A 195 -11.56 7.17 -8.33
C LYS A 195 -12.67 6.12 -8.38
N ARG A 196 -12.76 5.37 -9.48
CA ARG A 196 -13.77 4.32 -9.67
C ARG A 196 -13.39 2.99 -9.03
N THR A 197 -12.20 2.88 -8.44
CA THR A 197 -11.66 1.58 -7.99
C THR A 197 -12.46 0.97 -6.84
N THR A 198 -12.88 1.76 -5.86
CA THR A 198 -13.76 1.28 -4.77
C THR A 198 -15.10 0.79 -5.33
N CYS A 199 -15.74 1.57 -6.19
CA CYS A 199 -17.00 1.18 -6.85
C CYS A 199 -16.86 -0.12 -7.66
N VAL A 200 -15.79 -0.27 -8.45
CA VAL A 200 -15.50 -1.51 -9.19
C VAL A 200 -15.37 -2.72 -8.24
N TRP A 201 -14.67 -2.57 -7.11
CA TRP A 201 -14.55 -3.65 -6.12
C TRP A 201 -15.87 -3.99 -5.43
N ILE A 202 -16.73 -3.01 -5.17
CA ILE A 202 -18.09 -3.22 -4.66
C ILE A 202 -18.91 -4.03 -5.67
N ILE A 203 -18.94 -3.59 -6.94
CA ILE A 203 -19.68 -4.27 -8.02
C ILE A 203 -19.17 -5.71 -8.20
N LEU A 204 -17.85 -5.91 -8.29
CA LEU A 204 -17.25 -7.25 -8.42
C LEU A 204 -17.63 -8.16 -7.24
N THR A 205 -17.66 -7.61 -6.02
CA THR A 205 -18.04 -8.35 -4.81
C THR A 205 -19.51 -8.74 -4.85
N ILE A 206 -20.41 -7.82 -5.23
CA ILE A 206 -21.85 -8.10 -5.41
C ILE A 206 -22.05 -9.18 -6.47
N VAL A 207 -21.44 -9.04 -7.65
CA VAL A 207 -21.52 -10.02 -8.74
C VAL A 207 -21.05 -11.40 -8.27
N TYR A 208 -19.95 -11.47 -7.52
CA TYR A 208 -19.48 -12.72 -6.93
C TYR A 208 -20.51 -13.32 -5.96
N PHE A 209 -21.07 -12.52 -5.04
CA PHE A 209 -22.08 -12.99 -4.08
C PHE A 209 -23.35 -13.46 -4.76
N VAL A 210 -23.83 -12.75 -5.78
CA VAL A 210 -24.99 -13.16 -6.57
C VAL A 210 -24.69 -14.45 -7.32
N ALA A 211 -23.58 -14.53 -8.05
CA ALA A 211 -23.19 -15.75 -8.77
C ALA A 211 -23.07 -16.94 -7.82
N ARG A 212 -22.44 -16.75 -6.66
CA ARG A 212 -22.34 -17.77 -5.61
C ARG A 212 -23.71 -18.18 -5.07
N SER A 213 -24.59 -17.22 -4.81
CA SER A 213 -25.93 -17.47 -4.27
C SER A 213 -26.80 -18.21 -5.29
N SER A 214 -26.76 -17.83 -6.56
CA SER A 214 -27.48 -18.52 -7.64
C SER A 214 -26.97 -19.95 -7.82
N LEU A 215 -25.65 -20.17 -7.77
CA LEU A 215 -25.07 -21.52 -7.83
C LEU A 215 -25.36 -22.36 -6.56
N SER A 216 -25.52 -21.71 -5.41
CA SER A 216 -25.86 -22.37 -4.14
C SER A 216 -27.36 -22.64 -3.98
N GLY A 217 -28.21 -21.83 -4.62
CA GLY A 217 -29.67 -21.90 -4.58
C GLY A 217 -30.25 -23.20 -5.15
N CYS A 218 -29.45 -23.97 -5.88
CA CYS A 218 -29.72 -25.39 -6.15
C CYS A 218 -29.91 -26.24 -4.86
N ALA A 219 -29.59 -25.72 -3.67
CA ALA A 219 -29.67 -26.47 -2.41
C ALA A 219 -30.79 -26.02 -1.44
N THR A 220 -31.49 -24.89 -1.65
CA THR A 220 -32.49 -24.40 -0.69
C THR A 220 -33.64 -23.62 -1.33
N ASP A 221 -34.86 -23.92 -0.88
CA ASP A 221 -36.15 -23.33 -1.28
C ASP A 221 -36.18 -21.80 -1.41
N ALA A 222 -37.13 -21.31 -2.21
CA ALA A 222 -37.33 -19.97 -2.79
C ALA A 222 -37.34 -18.73 -1.86
N THR A 223 -36.96 -18.81 -0.58
CA THR A 223 -37.02 -17.68 0.36
C THR A 223 -35.80 -16.73 0.31
N THR A 224 -34.68 -17.14 -0.28
CA THR A 224 -33.43 -16.35 -0.23
C THR A 224 -33.33 -15.22 -1.27
N THR A 225 -34.09 -15.28 -2.37
CA THR A 225 -34.01 -14.30 -3.47
C THR A 225 -34.71 -12.97 -3.16
N SER A 226 -35.71 -12.93 -2.28
CA SER A 226 -36.39 -11.67 -1.91
C SER A 226 -35.54 -10.77 -1.01
N VAL A 227 -34.66 -11.36 -0.19
CA VAL A 227 -33.85 -10.62 0.78
C VAL A 227 -32.78 -9.76 0.09
N TRP A 228 -32.14 -10.29 -0.96
CA TRP A 228 -31.09 -9.55 -1.69
C TRP A 228 -31.65 -8.42 -2.56
N GLY A 229 -32.87 -8.58 -3.09
CA GLY A 229 -33.54 -7.52 -3.85
C GLY A 229 -33.84 -6.28 -3.00
N GLY A 230 -34.18 -6.47 -1.72
CA GLY A 230 -34.36 -5.37 -0.77
C GLY A 230 -33.04 -4.70 -0.38
N VAL A 231 -32.02 -5.49 -0.03
CA VAL A 231 -30.71 -4.95 0.39
C VAL A 231 -30.03 -4.10 -0.69
N LEU A 232 -30.11 -4.50 -1.96
CA LEU A 232 -29.55 -3.72 -3.06
C LEU A 232 -30.32 -2.43 -3.33
N LYS A 233 -31.64 -2.44 -3.11
CA LYS A 233 -32.48 -1.24 -3.25
C LYS A 233 -32.20 -0.24 -2.13
N ASP A 234 -32.16 -0.71 -0.88
CA ASP A 234 -31.95 0.14 0.28
C ASP A 234 -30.52 0.71 0.38
N LEU A 235 -29.51 0.02 -0.16
CA LEU A 235 -28.13 0.53 -0.15
C LEU A 235 -27.93 1.73 -1.10
N TRP A 236 -28.82 1.90 -2.09
CA TRP A 236 -28.60 2.81 -3.22
C TRP A 236 -29.72 3.86 -3.37
N ASP A 237 -30.80 3.76 -2.60
CA ASP A 237 -31.84 4.81 -2.43
C ASP A 237 -31.38 5.94 -1.47
N ASP A 238 -30.10 6.03 -1.08
CA ASP A 238 -29.59 7.13 -0.24
C ASP A 238 -29.38 8.40 -1.07
N ASP A 239 -30.47 9.17 -1.17
CA ASP A 239 -30.57 10.64 -1.16
C ASP A 239 -29.30 11.44 -1.57
N ASP A 240 -29.22 11.84 -2.83
CA ASP A 240 -28.67 13.15 -3.21
C ASP A 240 -29.66 13.78 -4.22
N ASP A 241 -30.51 14.68 -3.71
CA ASP A 241 -31.44 15.56 -4.44
C ASP A 241 -30.69 16.61 -5.30
N ASP A 242 -29.73 16.19 -6.14
CA ASP A 242 -29.11 17.06 -7.15
C ASP A 242 -29.52 16.59 -8.56
N ASP A 243 -30.31 17.42 -9.23
CA ASP A 243 -30.99 17.26 -10.53
C ASP A 243 -30.06 16.95 -11.74
N ASP A 244 -29.36 15.81 -11.75
CA ASP A 244 -28.67 15.28 -12.95
C ASP A 244 -29.28 13.91 -13.36
N ASP A 245 -30.35 13.97 -14.16
CA ASP A 245 -31.25 12.89 -14.63
C ASP A 245 -30.64 11.69 -15.42
N ASP A 246 -29.33 11.47 -15.46
CA ASP A 246 -28.72 10.49 -16.40
C ASP A 246 -28.17 9.18 -15.77
N ASP A 247 -28.02 9.08 -14.44
CA ASP A 247 -27.42 7.88 -13.82
C ASP A 247 -28.44 6.79 -13.44
N ASP A 248 -29.73 7.11 -13.36
CA ASP A 248 -30.79 6.17 -12.94
C ASP A 248 -31.09 5.07 -13.98
N TYR A 249 -30.73 5.30 -15.25
CA TYR A 249 -31.04 4.36 -16.34
C TYR A 249 -30.14 3.11 -16.35
N VAL A 250 -28.88 3.22 -15.92
CA VAL A 250 -27.93 2.10 -16.04
C VAL A 250 -28.21 1.04 -14.97
N PHE A 251 -28.67 1.43 -13.79
CA PHE A 251 -28.70 0.54 -12.62
C PHE A 251 -30.01 -0.24 -12.46
N GLY A 252 -31.16 0.33 -12.84
CA GLY A 252 -32.43 -0.39 -12.93
C GLY A 252 -32.37 -1.57 -13.92
N HIS A 253 -31.63 -1.40 -15.02
CA HIS A 253 -31.38 -2.48 -15.99
C HIS A 253 -30.44 -3.55 -15.45
N VAL A 254 -29.45 -3.19 -14.63
CA VAL A 254 -28.53 -4.19 -14.03
C VAL A 254 -29.25 -5.07 -13.02
N GLY A 255 -30.05 -4.51 -12.11
CA GLY A 255 -30.79 -5.29 -11.12
C GLY A 255 -31.80 -6.25 -11.74
N THR A 256 -32.57 -5.78 -12.71
CA THR A 256 -33.57 -6.61 -13.43
C THR A 256 -32.89 -7.65 -14.34
N ALA A 257 -31.80 -7.31 -15.02
CA ALA A 257 -31.02 -8.27 -15.81
C ALA A 257 -30.40 -9.37 -14.93
N ILE A 258 -29.89 -9.01 -13.76
CA ILE A 258 -29.33 -9.97 -12.80
C ILE A 258 -30.42 -10.93 -12.30
N HIS A 259 -31.60 -10.42 -11.93
CA HIS A 259 -32.71 -11.26 -11.46
C HIS A 259 -33.23 -12.20 -12.56
N SER A 260 -33.41 -11.67 -13.77
CA SER A 260 -33.85 -12.44 -14.94
C SER A 260 -32.85 -13.53 -15.32
N ALA A 261 -31.55 -13.21 -15.34
CA ALA A 261 -30.48 -14.16 -15.61
C ALA A 261 -30.37 -15.25 -14.54
N ALA A 262 -30.56 -14.90 -13.26
CA ALA A 262 -30.54 -15.87 -12.17
C ALA A 262 -31.71 -16.87 -12.26
N GLN A 263 -32.91 -16.40 -12.64
CA GLN A 263 -34.08 -17.28 -12.85
C GLN A 263 -33.90 -18.19 -14.06
N THR A 264 -33.46 -17.66 -15.20
CA THR A 264 -33.28 -18.48 -16.43
C THR A 264 -32.20 -19.55 -16.28
N MET A 265 -31.15 -19.31 -15.50
CA MET A 265 -30.11 -20.32 -15.27
C MET A 265 -30.50 -21.40 -14.24
N GLY A 266 -31.43 -21.11 -13.32
CA GLY A 266 -31.82 -22.04 -12.26
C GLY A 266 -32.66 -23.22 -12.76
N ASP A 267 -33.57 -22.96 -13.68
CA ASP A 267 -34.59 -23.94 -14.09
C ASP A 267 -34.05 -25.02 -15.06
N GLU A 268 -33.00 -24.74 -15.83
CA GLU A 268 -32.44 -25.72 -16.79
C GLU A 268 -31.32 -26.59 -16.23
N LEU A 269 -30.52 -26.12 -15.27
CA LEU A 269 -29.26 -26.80 -14.95
C LEU A 269 -29.37 -27.98 -13.98
N GLY A 270 -30.41 -28.05 -13.15
CA GLY A 270 -30.54 -29.08 -12.12
C GLY A 270 -29.34 -29.15 -11.16
N CYS A 271 -29.51 -29.83 -10.03
CA CYS A 271 -28.45 -29.97 -9.04
C CYS A 271 -27.46 -31.07 -9.46
N THR A 272 -26.74 -30.84 -10.55
CA THR A 272 -25.76 -31.80 -11.09
C THR A 272 -24.42 -31.64 -10.37
N PRO A 273 -23.56 -32.68 -10.31
CA PRO A 273 -22.19 -32.56 -9.79
C PRO A 273 -21.39 -31.41 -10.42
N VAL A 274 -21.72 -31.03 -11.64
CA VAL A 274 -21.11 -29.92 -12.39
C VAL A 274 -21.32 -28.56 -11.70
N THR A 275 -22.50 -28.30 -11.10
CA THR A 275 -22.77 -27.01 -10.44
C THR A 275 -21.93 -26.83 -9.18
N ARG A 276 -21.73 -27.92 -8.43
CA ARG A 276 -20.83 -27.93 -7.26
C ARG A 276 -19.40 -27.62 -7.67
N ASP A 277 -18.86 -28.30 -8.68
CA ASP A 277 -17.49 -28.09 -9.14
C ASP A 277 -17.28 -26.66 -9.67
N LEU A 278 -18.28 -26.11 -10.37
CA LEU A 278 -18.28 -24.71 -10.80
C LEU A 278 -18.26 -23.74 -9.61
N LEU A 279 -19.06 -23.98 -8.58
CA LEU A 279 -19.07 -23.14 -7.37
C LEU A 279 -17.70 -23.12 -6.68
N TRP A 280 -17.04 -24.27 -6.56
CA TRP A 280 -15.67 -24.36 -6.03
C TRP A 280 -14.68 -23.62 -6.93
N ALA A 281 -14.80 -23.76 -8.25
CA ALA A 281 -13.94 -23.07 -9.20
C ALA A 281 -14.08 -21.54 -9.10
N VAL A 282 -15.31 -21.01 -9.13
CA VAL A 282 -15.60 -19.58 -8.97
C VAL A 282 -15.06 -19.05 -7.65
N SER A 283 -15.30 -19.78 -6.54
CA SER A 283 -14.79 -19.40 -5.21
C SER A 283 -13.25 -19.39 -5.16
N ARG A 284 -12.59 -20.36 -5.79
CA ARG A 284 -11.12 -20.43 -5.86
C ARG A 284 -10.54 -19.30 -6.71
N ILE A 285 -11.14 -19.02 -7.86
CA ILE A 285 -10.72 -17.91 -8.74
C ILE A 285 -10.84 -16.58 -8.00
N TRP A 286 -11.98 -16.33 -7.35
CA TRP A 286 -12.21 -15.13 -6.56
C TRP A 286 -11.18 -14.99 -5.43
N PHE A 287 -10.94 -16.07 -4.68
CA PHE A 287 -9.95 -16.08 -3.60
C PHE A 287 -8.53 -15.77 -4.10
N VAL A 288 -8.11 -16.38 -5.22
CA VAL A 288 -6.80 -16.10 -5.84
C VAL A 288 -6.70 -14.66 -6.30
N LEU A 289 -7.75 -14.13 -6.93
CA LEU A 289 -7.81 -12.72 -7.37
C LEU A 289 -7.62 -11.76 -6.19
N THR A 290 -8.38 -11.95 -5.10
CA THR A 290 -8.23 -11.14 -3.87
C THR A 290 -6.81 -11.20 -3.33
N ILE A 291 -6.21 -12.40 -3.20
CA ILE A 291 -4.84 -12.54 -2.69
C ILE A 291 -3.84 -11.79 -3.56
N VAL A 292 -3.95 -11.93 -4.90
CA VAL A 292 -3.03 -11.28 -5.83
C VAL A 292 -3.12 -9.76 -5.73
N VAL A 293 -4.33 -9.21 -5.69
CA VAL A 293 -4.52 -7.76 -5.57
C VAL A 293 -4.09 -7.26 -4.19
N LEU A 294 -4.40 -7.97 -3.11
CA LEU A 294 -3.96 -7.60 -1.76
C LEU A 294 -2.43 -7.62 -1.62
N ALA A 295 -1.77 -8.63 -2.20
CA ALA A 295 -0.31 -8.71 -2.22
C ALA A 295 0.32 -7.56 -3.05
N ARG A 296 -0.30 -7.19 -4.18
CA ARG A 296 0.12 -6.02 -4.96
C ARG A 296 -0.04 -4.72 -4.19
N LEU A 297 -1.19 -4.53 -3.56
CA LEU A 297 -1.48 -3.38 -2.72
C LEU A 297 -0.47 -3.24 -1.59
N ARG A 298 -0.16 -4.34 -0.90
CA ARG A 298 0.84 -4.36 0.18
C ARG A 298 2.24 -3.97 -0.32
N ARG A 299 2.67 -4.47 -1.48
CA ARG A 299 3.93 -4.06 -2.12
C ARG A 299 3.94 -2.58 -2.48
N ALA A 300 2.84 -2.07 -3.04
CA ALA A 300 2.72 -0.66 -3.38
C ALA A 300 2.84 0.22 -2.13
N VAL A 301 2.15 -0.13 -1.05
CA VAL A 301 2.27 0.56 0.25
C VAL A 301 3.72 0.49 0.76
N ARG A 302 4.40 -0.67 0.74
CA ARG A 302 5.81 -0.74 1.16
C ARG A 302 6.71 0.19 0.36
N ARG A 303 6.56 0.23 -0.97
CA ARG A 303 7.34 1.13 -1.84
C ARG A 303 7.08 2.60 -1.50
N THR A 304 5.82 2.98 -1.32
CA THR A 304 5.42 4.36 -0.99
C THR A 304 5.97 4.81 0.38
N TYR A 305 5.90 3.95 1.39
CA TYR A 305 6.33 4.27 2.75
C TYR A 305 7.78 3.83 3.06
N ARG A 306 8.51 3.34 2.05
CA ARG A 306 9.89 2.80 2.15
C ARG A 306 10.05 1.76 3.24
N ILE A 307 9.01 0.95 3.50
CA ILE A 307 9.04 -0.10 4.51
C ILE A 307 9.98 -1.20 4.02
N SER A 308 10.94 -1.59 4.85
CA SER A 308 11.90 -2.63 4.48
C SER A 308 11.19 -3.93 4.11
N GLU A 309 11.65 -4.53 3.01
CA GLU A 309 11.21 -5.88 2.63
C GLU A 309 11.92 -6.87 3.55
N SER A 310 11.16 -7.73 4.22
CA SER A 310 11.77 -8.88 4.89
C SER A 310 12.40 -9.80 3.83
N CYS A 311 13.44 -10.54 4.23
CA CYS A 311 14.25 -11.40 3.35
C CYS A 311 13.46 -12.45 2.53
N CYS A 312 12.20 -12.76 2.85
CA CYS A 312 11.35 -13.62 2.03
C CYS A 312 10.50 -12.78 1.07
N CYS A 313 10.66 -12.98 -0.25
CA CYS A 313 9.82 -12.42 -1.32
C CYS A 313 8.32 -12.79 -1.19
N CYS A 314 8.01 -13.65 -0.23
CA CYS A 314 6.80 -14.39 0.00
C CYS A 314 5.94 -13.78 1.11
N GLU A 315 6.48 -12.90 1.95
CA GLU A 315 5.77 -12.38 3.12
C GLU A 315 4.42 -11.76 2.74
N ASP A 316 4.40 -10.96 1.67
CA ASP A 316 3.16 -10.31 1.21
C ASP A 316 2.08 -11.29 0.78
N LEU A 317 2.50 -12.37 0.11
CA LEU A 317 1.59 -13.40 -0.36
C LEU A 317 1.04 -14.20 0.82
N ILE A 318 1.90 -14.55 1.78
CA ILE A 318 1.55 -15.32 2.98
C ILE A 318 0.62 -14.51 3.88
N CYS A 319 0.96 -13.26 4.20
CA CYS A 319 0.10 -12.41 5.02
C CYS A 319 -1.28 -12.22 4.37
N SER A 320 -1.31 -12.00 3.05
CA SER A 320 -2.56 -11.84 2.29
C SER A 320 -3.41 -13.11 2.29
N ALA A 321 -2.79 -14.29 2.22
CA ALA A 321 -3.48 -15.58 2.16
C ALA A 321 -4.00 -16.07 3.53
N PHE A 322 -3.22 -15.88 4.60
CA PHE A 322 -3.53 -16.46 5.92
C PHE A 322 -4.22 -15.48 6.89
N CYS A 323 -4.03 -14.17 6.73
CA CYS A 323 -4.63 -13.14 7.60
C CYS A 323 -5.12 -11.97 6.74
N GLY A 324 -5.98 -12.26 5.75
CA GLY A 324 -6.44 -11.26 4.77
C GLY A 324 -7.09 -10.04 5.44
N CYS A 325 -8.01 -10.24 6.38
CA CYS A 325 -8.65 -9.15 7.13
C CYS A 325 -7.64 -8.28 7.89
N CYS A 326 -6.70 -8.92 8.60
CA CYS A 326 -5.66 -8.26 9.37
C CYS A 326 -4.72 -7.43 8.47
N THR A 327 -4.37 -8.01 7.32
CA THR A 327 -3.55 -7.35 6.30
C THR A 327 -4.24 -6.10 5.74
N VAL A 328 -5.52 -6.20 5.35
CA VAL A 328 -6.29 -5.06 4.85
C VAL A 328 -6.43 -3.98 5.94
N SER A 329 -6.70 -4.37 7.19
CA SER A 329 -6.78 -3.44 8.32
C SER A 329 -5.46 -2.70 8.57
N GLN A 330 -4.33 -3.43 8.55
CA GLN A 330 -3.00 -2.83 8.68
C GLN A 330 -2.73 -1.82 7.54
N LEU A 331 -3.07 -2.17 6.31
CA LEU A 331 -2.92 -1.28 5.15
C LEU A 331 -3.81 -0.03 5.26
N ALA A 332 -5.04 -0.18 5.77
CA ALA A 332 -5.96 0.91 5.99
C ALA A 332 -5.42 1.92 7.02
N ARG A 333 -4.82 1.45 8.11
CA ARG A 333 -4.17 2.28 9.14
C ARG A 333 -2.82 2.85 8.73
N GLN A 334 -2.12 2.23 7.78
CA GLN A 334 -0.90 2.81 7.22
C GLN A 334 -1.23 4.01 6.32
N THR A 335 -2.37 3.96 5.63
CA THR A 335 -2.73 4.93 4.59
C THR A 335 -3.60 6.09 5.10
N ALA A 336 -4.24 5.96 6.26
CA ALA A 336 -4.97 7.04 6.94
C ALA A 336 -4.65 7.08 8.43
N ASP A 337 -4.74 8.29 9.01
CA ASP A 337 -4.63 8.51 10.45
C ASP A 337 -6.03 8.58 11.06
N TYR A 338 -6.50 7.45 11.60
CA TYR A 338 -7.84 7.36 12.18
C TYR A 338 -7.99 8.08 13.54
N GLN A 339 -6.89 8.58 14.12
CA GLN A 339 -6.97 9.44 15.30
C GLN A 339 -7.41 10.86 14.92
N GLN A 340 -7.11 11.28 13.69
CA GLN A 340 -7.45 12.61 13.17
C GLN A 340 -8.68 12.59 12.27
N GLU A 341 -8.85 11.52 11.50
CA GLU A 341 -9.91 11.38 10.52
C GLU A 341 -10.84 10.24 10.92
N ARG A 342 -12.14 10.54 11.03
CA ARG A 342 -13.13 9.50 11.31
C ARG A 342 -13.22 8.53 10.14
N ALA A 343 -13.23 7.24 10.43
CA ALA A 343 -13.47 6.20 9.44
C ALA A 343 -14.96 6.15 9.05
N TYR A 344 -15.24 6.02 7.76
CA TYR A 344 -16.58 5.84 7.22
C TYR A 344 -16.65 4.53 6.42
N CYS A 345 -17.77 3.83 6.53
CA CYS A 345 -18.05 2.68 5.68
C CYS A 345 -18.60 3.18 4.33
N PHE A 346 -18.37 2.39 3.27
CA PHE A 346 -18.96 2.59 1.94
C PHE A 346 -18.67 3.91 1.21
N THR A 347 -17.83 4.80 1.74
CA THR A 347 -17.29 5.93 0.95
C THR A 347 -16.13 5.49 0.06
N ASP A 348 -15.83 6.26 -0.99
CA ASP A 348 -14.76 5.95 -1.95
C ASP A 348 -13.39 5.72 -1.31
N THR A 349 -13.09 6.43 -0.22
CA THR A 349 -11.77 6.39 0.45
C THR A 349 -11.83 5.82 1.86
N GLY A 350 -13.03 5.59 2.40
CA GLY A 350 -13.24 5.25 3.81
C GLY A 350 -13.02 6.42 4.78
N LEU A 351 -12.97 7.64 4.27
CA LEU A 351 -12.76 8.90 5.01
C LEU A 351 -13.89 9.90 4.68
N ALA A 352 -13.95 10.99 5.45
CA ALA A 352 -14.88 12.09 5.17
C ALA A 352 -14.57 12.77 3.81
N ALA A 353 -15.60 13.32 3.17
CA ALA A 353 -15.44 14.11 1.95
C ALA A 353 -14.41 15.24 2.17
N GLY A 354 -13.54 15.46 1.17
CA GLY A 354 -12.48 16.47 1.21
C GLY A 354 -11.28 16.17 2.14
N ALA A 355 -11.21 15.01 2.80
CA ALA A 355 -10.03 14.61 3.58
C ALA A 355 -8.77 14.47 2.68
N MET A 356 -8.92 13.85 1.51
CA MET A 356 -7.83 13.70 0.53
C MET A 356 -7.40 15.02 -0.10
N ASP A 357 -8.33 15.96 -0.30
CA ASP A 357 -8.04 17.29 -0.86
C ASP A 357 -7.26 18.14 0.13
N ARG A 358 -7.55 18.05 1.43
CA ARG A 358 -6.74 18.70 2.48
C ARG A 358 -5.29 18.21 2.48
N ARG A 359 -5.09 16.91 2.23
CA ARG A 359 -3.75 16.30 2.14
C ARG A 359 -2.98 16.73 0.90
N SER A 360 -3.68 16.96 -0.22
CA SER A 360 -3.07 17.40 -1.48
C SER A 360 -2.86 18.93 -1.51
N GLY A 361 -3.79 19.70 -0.97
CA GLY A 361 -3.78 21.16 -0.94
C GLY A 361 -2.78 21.78 0.03
N GLY A 362 -2.37 21.05 1.08
CA GLY A 362 -1.33 21.50 2.00
C GLY A 362 0.09 21.52 1.42
N GLY A 363 0.30 20.99 0.20
CA GLY A 363 1.61 20.88 -0.44
C GLY A 363 1.81 21.69 -1.73
N SER A 364 0.78 22.34 -2.27
CA SER A 364 0.84 22.93 -3.62
C SER A 364 1.10 24.44 -3.70
N HIS A 365 1.49 25.09 -2.58
CA HIS A 365 1.92 26.48 -2.59
C HIS A 365 3.41 26.64 -2.22
N VAL A 366 4.27 25.85 -2.87
CA VAL A 366 5.71 26.16 -3.00
C VAL A 366 6.17 25.70 -4.39
N VAL A 367 5.98 26.58 -5.38
CA VAL A 367 6.79 26.61 -6.60
C VAL A 367 7.51 27.94 -6.61
#